data_AF-A0A2D1IR22-F1
#
_entry.id   AF-A0A2D1IR22-F1
#
_cell.length_a   1.000
_cell.length_b   1.000
_cell.length_c   1.000
_cell.angle_alpha   90.00
_cell.angle_beta   90.00
_cell.angle_gamma   90.00
#
_symmetry.space_group_name_H-M   'P 1'
#
loop_
_entity.id
_entity.type
_entity.pdbx_description
1 polymer ?
#
loop_
_entity_poly.entity_id
_entity_poly.type
_entity_poly.pdbx_seq_one_letter_code
_entity_poly.pdbx_strand_id
1 'polypeptide(L)' 'MSENLHPEQLFELFYQDLTPDMNPPGMVKHRSEGMFMWWRERFMNALNGIEEPMALRSWAEAPQMWLKGYKRGTQGNNPE' A
#
# COMPACT_ATOMS: atom_id res chain seq x y z
N MET A 1 -18.99 12.18 3.27
CA MET A 1 -18.62 11.85 1.88
C MET A 1 -17.17 11.40 1.92
N SER A 2 -16.88 10.12 1.71
CA SER A 2 -15.49 9.68 1.59
C SER A 2 -14.93 10.27 0.31
N GLU A 3 -14.02 11.24 0.42
CA GLU A 3 -13.24 11.69 -0.73
C GLU A 3 -12.54 10.46 -1.30
N ASN A 4 -12.95 10.03 -2.50
CA ASN A 4 -12.22 9.01 -3.25
C ASN A 4 -10.93 9.66 -3.72
N LEU A 5 -9.91 9.69 -2.85
CA LEU A 5 -8.54 10.01 -3.25
C LEU A 5 -8.20 9.19 -4.49
N HIS A 6 -7.52 9.83 -5.43
CA HIS A 6 -7.05 9.12 -6.61
C HIS A 6 -6.14 7.96 -6.18
N PRO A 7 -6.20 6.78 -6.82
CA PRO A 7 -5.40 5.60 -6.43
C PRO A 7 -3.91 5.89 -6.21
N GLU A 8 -3.32 6.77 -7.03
CA GLU A 8 -1.92 7.20 -6.89
C GLU A 8 -1.68 8.01 -5.61
N GLN A 9 -2.58 8.92 -5.25
CA GLN A 9 -2.44 9.69 -4.01
C GLN A 9 -2.56 8.78 -2.79
N LEU A 10 -3.45 7.79 -2.86
CA LEU A 10 -3.59 6.80 -1.81
C LEU A 10 -2.34 5.91 -1.68
N PHE A 11 -1.74 5.56 -2.82
CA PHE A 11 -0.46 4.87 -2.85
C PHE A 11 0.68 5.73 -2.27
N GLU A 12 0.74 7.02 -2.57
CA GLU A 12 1.75 7.93 -2.01
C GLU A 12 1.69 7.98 -0.48
N LEU A 13 0.49 8.01 0.10
CA LEU A 13 0.32 7.94 1.56
C LEU A 13 0.87 6.62 2.12
N PHE A 14 0.50 5.49 1.51
CA PHE A 14 1.05 4.19 1.90
C PHE A 14 2.58 4.15 1.78
N TYR A 15 3.14 4.68 0.70
CA TYR A 15 4.58 4.68 0.45
C TYR A 15 5.36 5.56 1.44
N GLN A 16 4.73 6.61 1.97
CA GLN A 16 5.32 7.44 3.01
C GLN A 16 5.48 6.68 4.34
N ASP A 17 4.54 5.78 4.65
CA ASP A 17 4.51 4.97 5.87
C ASP A 17 5.48 3.76 5.84
N LEU A 18 6.07 3.44 4.69
CA LEU A 18 7.04 2.36 4.59
C LEU A 18 8.31 2.66 5.39
N THR A 19 8.77 1.64 6.11
CA THR A 19 9.99 1.69 6.90
C THR A 19 11.15 1.00 6.17
N PRO A 20 12.41 1.25 6.59
CA PRO A 20 13.57 0.57 6.01
C PRO A 20 13.52 -0.96 6.06
N ASP A 21 12.82 -1.54 7.05
CA ASP A 21 12.67 -3.00 7.20
C ASP A 21 11.70 -3.59 6.17
N MET A 22 10.90 -2.76 5.51
CA MET A 22 9.95 -3.14 4.45
C MET A 22 10.59 -3.06 3.05
N ASN A 23 11.92 -3.08 2.98
CA ASN A 23 12.65 -3.04 1.73
C ASN A 23 12.70 -4.45 1.10
N PRO A 24 12.24 -4.64 -0.16
CA PRO A 24 12.22 -5.96 -0.78
C PRO A 24 13.62 -6.59 -0.91
N PRO A 25 13.74 -7.93 -0.87
CA PRO A 25 15.01 -8.62 -1.09
C PRO A 25 15.64 -8.19 -2.42
N GLY A 26 16.93 -7.85 -2.39
CA GLY A 26 17.68 -7.40 -3.57
C GLY A 26 17.58 -5.90 -3.86
N MET A 27 16.78 -5.13 -3.12
CA MET A 27 16.75 -3.67 -3.22
C MET A 27 17.80 -3.04 -2.29
N VAL A 28 18.91 -2.55 -2.84
CA VAL A 28 20.02 -1.98 -2.05
C VAL A 28 19.68 -0.62 -1.43
N LYS A 29 18.75 0.13 -2.02
CA LYS A 29 18.43 1.51 -1.63
C LYS A 29 16.97 1.66 -1.22
N HIS A 30 16.77 2.04 0.05
CA HIS A 30 15.50 2.53 0.56
C HIS A 30 15.07 3.78 -0.22
N ARG A 31 13.76 3.88 -0.53
CA ARG A 31 13.18 4.94 -1.38
C ARG A 31 13.80 5.07 -2.78
N SER A 32 14.28 3.98 -3.37
CA SER A 32 14.66 3.95 -4.79
C SER A 32 13.45 3.88 -5.71
N GLU A 33 13.63 4.24 -6.98
CA GLU A 33 12.59 4.07 -8.01
C GLU A 33 12.12 2.62 -8.15
N GLY A 34 13.05 1.66 -8.02
CA GLY A 34 12.71 0.23 -8.00
C GLY A 34 11.79 -0.14 -6.83
N MET A 35 12.09 0.35 -5.62
CA MET A 35 11.24 0.16 -4.45
C MET A 35 9.86 0.81 -4.63
N PHE A 36 9.82 2.01 -5.22
CA PHE A 36 8.57 2.72 -5.53
C PHE A 36 7.69 1.90 -6.47
N MET A 37 8.23 1.46 -7.61
CA MET A 37 7.46 0.69 -8.60
C MET A 37 7.02 -0.67 -8.04
N TRP A 38 7.88 -1.33 -7.27
CA TRP A 38 7.59 -2.60 -6.64
C TRP A 38 6.41 -2.47 -5.66
N TRP A 39 6.43 -1.47 -4.79
CA TRP A 39 5.34 -1.27 -3.83
C TRP A 39 4.07 -0.76 -4.51
N ARG A 40 4.19 0.05 -5.56
CA ARG A 40 3.06 0.52 -6.36
C ARG A 40 2.28 -0.62 -6.97
N GLU A 41 2.95 -1.57 -7.60
CA GLU A 41 2.31 -2.74 -8.21
C GLU A 41 1.47 -3.52 -7.18
N ARG A 42 2.06 -3.87 -6.03
CA ARG A 42 1.39 -4.64 -4.97
C ARG A 42 0.27 -3.87 -4.31
N PHE A 43 0.45 -2.57 -4.14
CA PHE A 43 -0.59 -1.70 -3.63
C PHE A 43 -1.79 -1.65 -4.58
N MET A 44 -1.55 -1.49 -5.88
CA MET A 44 -2.61 -1.48 -6.89
C MET A 44 -3.31 -2.83 -7.00
N ASN A 45 -2.56 -3.94 -6.89
CA ASN A 45 -3.16 -5.27 -6.83
C ASN A 45 -4.08 -5.42 -5.60
N ALA A 46 -3.61 -5.01 -4.41
CA ALA A 46 -4.42 -5.03 -3.20
C ALA A 46 -5.66 -4.12 -3.28
N LEU A 47 -5.53 -2.93 -3.89
CA LEU A 47 -6.64 -2.00 -4.08
C LEU A 47 -7.73 -2.56 -5.00
N ASN A 48 -7.32 -3.25 -6.08
CA ASN A 48 -8.23 -3.83 -7.08
C ASN A 48 -8.67 -5.26 -6.75
N GLY A 49 -8.20 -5.86 -5.65
CA GLY A 49 -8.52 -7.23 -5.27
C GLY A 49 -7.86 -8.30 -6.14
N ILE A 50 -6.73 -7.98 -6.77
CA ILE A 50 -5.94 -8.90 -7.58
C ILE A 50 -5.01 -9.69 -6.64
N GLU A 51 -5.02 -11.01 -6.76
CA GLU A 51 -4.17 -11.88 -5.96
C GLU A 51 -2.72 -11.89 -6.49
N GLU A 52 -1.75 -11.74 -5.58
CA GLU A 52 -0.33 -11.88 -5.89
C GLU A 52 0.06 -13.35 -6.17
N PRO A 53 1.06 -13.60 -7.03
CA PRO A 53 1.67 -14.91 -7.17
C PRO A 53 2.12 -15.50 -5.83
N MET A 54 2.17 -16.82 -5.71
CA MET A 54 2.49 -17.52 -4.46
C MET A 54 3.79 -17.01 -3.79
N ALA A 55 4.82 -16.71 -4.57
CA ALA A 55 6.11 -16.20 -4.07
C ALA A 55 6.03 -14.77 -3.50
N LEU A 56 4.95 -14.03 -3.77
CA LEU A 56 4.75 -12.63 -3.40
C LEU A 56 3.57 -12.42 -2.44
N ARG A 57 2.80 -13.46 -2.09
CA ARG A 57 1.61 -13.31 -1.23
C ARG A 57 1.87 -12.63 0.10
N SER A 58 2.97 -12.95 0.78
CA SER A 58 3.33 -12.31 2.06
C SER A 58 3.53 -10.81 1.93
N TRP A 59 3.89 -10.33 0.74
CA TRP A 59 4.07 -8.91 0.45
C TRP A 59 2.77 -8.18 0.12
N ALA A 60 1.70 -8.91 -0.22
CA ALA A 60 0.37 -8.35 -0.40
C ALA A 60 -0.26 -7.90 0.93
N GLU A 61 0.15 -8.51 2.05
CA GLU A 61 -0.46 -8.28 3.36
C GLU A 61 -0.32 -6.82 3.82
N ALA A 62 0.86 -6.21 3.60
CA ALA A 62 1.13 -4.84 4.00
C ALA A 62 0.13 -3.82 3.38
N PRO A 63 -0.02 -3.74 2.05
CA PRO A 63 -0.97 -2.81 1.44
C PRO A 63 -2.43 -3.19 1.75
N GLN A 64 -2.77 -4.48 1.86
CA GLN A 64 -4.12 -4.91 2.26
C GLN A 64 -4.50 -4.42 3.67
N MET A 65 -3.60 -4.60 4.64
CA MET A 65 -3.81 -4.17 6.02
C MET A 65 -3.83 -2.65 6.14
N TRP A 66 -2.95 -1.96 5.41
CA TRP A 66 -2.96 -0.50 5.36
C TRP A 66 -4.27 0.03 4.78
N LEU A 67 -4.74 -0.50 3.64
CA LEU A 67 -6.03 -0.11 3.03
C LEU A 67 -7.21 -0.36 3.96
N LYS A 68 -7.20 -1.46 4.71
CA LYS A 68 -8.22 -1.76 5.72
C LYS A 68 -8.19 -0.75 6.87
N GLY A 69 -7.01 -0.36 7.33
CA GLY A 69 -6.82 0.71 8.32
C GLY A 69 -7.31 2.06 7.83
N TYR A 70 -6.90 2.45 6.62
CA TYR A 70 -7.31 3.69 5.97
C TYR A 70 -8.83 3.80 5.84
N LYS A 71 -9.50 2.75 5.33
CA LYS A 71 -10.97 2.69 5.23
C LYS A 71 -11.67 2.84 6.58
N ARG A 72 -11.14 2.22 7.64
CA ARG A 72 -11.69 2.37 9.00
C ARG A 72 -11.52 3.79 9.54
N GLY A 73 -10.35 4.39 9.34
CA GLY A 73 -10.06 5.76 9.78
C GLY A 73 -10.94 6.80 9.07
N THR A 74 -11.21 6.63 7.77
CA THR A 74 -12.09 7.53 7.02
C THR A 74 -13.58 7.32 7.36
N GLN A 75 -13.99 6.12 7.75
CA GLN A 75 -15.35 5.83 8.22
C GLN A 75 -15.60 6.31 9.66
N GLY A 76 -14.60 6.28 10.53
CA GLY A 76 -14.68 6.73 11.93
C GLY A 76 -14.76 8.25 12.14
N ASN A 77 -14.54 9.04 11.09
CA ASN A 77 -14.65 10.50 11.09
C ASN A 77 -16.07 11.01 10.74
N ASN A 78 -17.09 10.17 10.86
CA ASN A 78 -18.49 10.61 10.88
C ASN A 78 -18.86 10.90 12.34
N PRO A 79 -18.86 12.16 12.81
CA PRO A 79 -19.45 12.47 14.09
C PRO A 79 -20.96 12.19 13.97
N GLU A 80 -21.47 11.32 14.84
CA GLU A 80 -22.91 11.28 15.15
C GLU A 80 -23.36 12.62 15.76
#